data_AF-A0AAP2G2A8-F1
#
_entry.id   AF-A0AAP2G2A8-F1
#
_cell.length_a   1.000
_cell.length_b   1.000
_cell.length_c   1.000
_cell.angle_alpha   90.00
_cell.angle_beta   90.00
_cell.angle_gamma   90.00
#
_symmetry.space_group_name_H-M   'P 1'
#
loop_
_entity.id
_entity.type
_entity.pdbx_description
1 polymer ?
#
loop_
_entity_poly.entity_id
_entity_poly.type
_entity_poly.pdbx_seq_one_letter_code
_entity_poly.pdbx_strand_id
1 'polypeptide(L)'
;MKNFCTLLLGLFLLSAVPMTGLAQTDTNSKVNENMVSENRYDKRYEKALKKEEKERKAYEKDQKRLEKASAKLERYKRKFESENKKGKLSPIDISKRESNIKKQEKQIKKLEKRIARYDKRQEKSKKDDSHASL
;
A
#
# COMPACT_ATOMS: atom_id res chain seq x y z
N MET A 1 -19.92 -20.56 28.88
CA MET A 1 -20.23 -20.04 30.24
C MET A 1 -20.67 -18.59 30.07
N LYS A 2 -21.98 -18.37 30.19
CA LYS A 2 -22.64 -17.64 31.28
C LYS A 2 -22.64 -16.12 31.05
N ASN A 3 -23.76 -15.71 30.46
CA ASN A 3 -24.35 -14.39 30.51
C ASN A 3 -24.28 -13.82 31.94
N PHE A 4 -23.79 -12.59 32.10
CA PHE A 4 -24.03 -11.81 33.31
C PHE A 4 -24.97 -10.66 32.95
N CYS A 5 -26.25 -11.03 32.94
CA CYS A 5 -27.35 -10.10 33.03
C CYS A 5 -27.60 -9.83 34.52
N THR A 6 -28.08 -8.62 34.80
CA THR A 6 -28.96 -8.26 35.92
C THR A 6 -28.37 -7.98 37.32
N LEU A 7 -28.91 -6.87 37.85
CA LEU A 7 -29.15 -6.50 39.24
C LEU A 7 -28.03 -5.74 39.97
N LEU A 8 -28.22 -4.43 40.10
CA LEU A 8 -28.73 -3.86 41.35
C LEU A 8 -29.29 -2.46 41.13
N LEU A 9 -30.62 -2.40 41.15
CA LEU A 9 -31.41 -1.23 41.50
C LEU A 9 -30.98 -0.77 42.91
N GLY A 10 -30.58 0.49 43.04
CA GLY A 10 -30.34 1.17 44.31
C GLY A 10 -30.93 2.56 44.26
N LEU A 11 -32.23 2.64 44.54
CA LEU A 11 -33.03 3.84 44.69
C LEU A 11 -32.51 4.63 45.91
N PHE A 12 -32.02 5.86 45.71
CA PHE A 12 -32.02 6.87 46.76
C PHE A 12 -32.44 8.22 46.19
N LEU A 13 -33.68 8.58 46.53
CA LEU A 13 -34.34 9.83 46.23
C LEU A 13 -33.96 10.89 47.28
N LEU A 14 -33.93 12.14 46.80
CA LEU A 14 -34.24 13.38 47.52
C LEU A 14 -33.25 13.90 48.60
N SER A 15 -32.48 14.92 48.21
CA SER A 15 -32.49 16.21 48.91
C SER A 15 -32.09 17.33 47.94
N ALA A 16 -33.05 18.21 47.66
CA ALA A 16 -32.88 19.43 46.87
C ALA A 16 -32.43 20.58 47.78
N VAL A 17 -31.43 21.37 47.37
CA VAL A 17 -31.38 22.84 47.47
C VAL A 17 -30.43 23.38 46.37
N PRO A 18 -30.83 24.41 45.60
CA PRO A 18 -29.96 25.06 44.62
C PRO A 18 -29.18 26.21 45.27
N MET A 19 -27.88 26.33 44.96
CA MET A 19 -27.11 27.54 45.26
C MET A 19 -26.25 27.91 44.07
N THR A 20 -26.49 29.14 43.64
CA THR A 20 -25.87 29.94 42.59
C THR A 20 -24.34 29.97 42.66
N GLY A 21 -23.70 30.12 41.51
CA GLY A 21 -22.39 30.79 41.44
C GLY A 21 -21.43 30.21 40.42
N LEU A 22 -21.44 30.81 39.23
CA LEU A 22 -20.26 31.12 38.41
C LEU A 22 -19.05 30.18 38.53
N ALA A 23 -18.95 29.24 37.59
CA ALA A 23 -17.66 28.86 37.04
C ALA A 23 -17.81 28.75 35.53
N GLN A 24 -17.45 29.83 34.83
CA GLN A 24 -17.10 29.76 33.43
C GLN A 24 -15.98 28.73 33.28
N THR A 25 -16.30 27.53 32.79
CA THR A 25 -15.30 26.62 32.25
C THR A 25 -15.05 26.98 30.79
N ASP A 26 -14.54 28.18 30.55
CA ASP A 26 -14.02 28.59 29.24
C ASP A 26 -12.59 28.04 29.05
N THR A 27 -12.42 26.72 29.16
CA THR A 27 -11.16 26.04 28.80
C THR A 27 -11.36 24.74 28.01
N ASN A 28 -12.60 24.28 27.81
CA ASN A 28 -12.85 22.94 27.26
C ASN A 28 -12.97 22.85 25.73
N SER A 29 -13.20 23.97 25.03
CA SER A 29 -13.33 23.95 23.56
C SER A 29 -11.97 23.84 22.85
N LYS A 30 -10.97 24.65 23.23
CA LYS A 30 -9.64 24.66 22.60
C LYS A 30 -8.81 23.41 22.89
N VAL A 31 -8.91 22.84 24.10
CA VAL A 31 -8.20 21.59 24.44
C VAL A 31 -8.79 20.40 23.67
N ASN A 32 -10.11 20.34 23.52
CA ASN A 32 -10.77 19.28 22.77
C ASN A 32 -10.53 19.38 21.25
N GLU A 33 -10.51 20.59 20.67
CA GLU A 33 -10.12 20.77 19.26
C GLU A 33 -8.66 20.40 19.00
N ASN A 34 -7.73 20.77 19.89
CA ASN A 34 -6.33 20.38 19.75
C ASN A 34 -6.14 18.87 19.88
N MET A 35 -6.78 18.23 20.87
CA MET A 35 -6.68 16.78 21.09
C MET A 35 -7.36 15.95 19.97
N VAL A 36 -8.42 16.49 19.35
CA VAL A 36 -9.07 15.91 18.15
C VAL A 36 -8.26 16.16 16.89
N SER A 37 -7.59 17.30 16.77
CA SER A 37 -6.69 17.65 15.65
C SER A 37 -5.45 16.75 15.62
N GLU A 38 -4.82 16.55 16.78
CA GLU A 38 -3.62 15.73 16.95
C GLU A 38 -3.91 14.25 16.64
N ASN A 39 -5.01 13.71 17.18
CA ASN A 39 -5.49 12.35 16.82
C ASN A 39 -5.80 12.19 15.32
N ARG A 40 -6.26 13.25 14.63
CA ARG A 40 -6.49 13.22 13.17
C ARG A 40 -5.17 13.22 12.40
N TYR A 41 -4.16 13.95 12.88
CA TYR A 41 -2.81 13.96 12.30
C TYR A 41 -2.16 12.58 12.43
N ASP A 42 -2.16 12.00 13.63
CA ASP A 42 -1.59 10.67 13.91
C ASP A 42 -2.26 9.59 13.06
N LYS A 43 -3.60 9.63 12.95
CA LYS A 43 -4.34 8.69 12.10
C LYS A 43 -4.07 8.86 10.62
N ARG A 44 -3.78 10.08 10.14
CA ARG A 44 -3.38 10.33 8.74
C ARG A 44 -1.95 9.85 8.49
N TYR A 45 -1.05 10.09 9.42
CA TYR A 45 0.34 9.65 9.38
C TYR A 45 0.45 8.12 9.36
N GLU A 46 -0.26 7.43 10.26
CA GLU A 46 -0.34 5.96 10.25
C GLU A 46 -0.86 5.40 8.92
N LYS A 47 -1.90 6.02 8.35
CA LYS A 47 -2.45 5.60 7.05
C LYS A 47 -1.43 5.78 5.95
N ALA A 48 -0.64 6.85 5.97
CA ALA A 48 0.43 7.09 5.01
C ALA A 48 1.53 6.02 5.14
N LEU A 49 2.00 5.73 6.36
CA LEU A 49 2.98 4.66 6.62
C LEU A 49 2.49 3.28 6.13
N LYS A 50 1.25 2.92 6.47
CA LYS A 50 0.62 1.66 6.02
C LYS A 50 0.51 1.57 4.50
N LYS A 51 0.24 2.70 3.83
CA LYS A 51 0.19 2.77 2.36
C LYS A 51 1.58 2.59 1.76
N GLU A 52 2.58 3.28 2.31
CA GLU A 52 3.96 3.19 1.84
C GLU A 52 4.51 1.77 2.00
N GLU A 53 4.26 1.11 3.13
CA GLU A 53 4.66 -0.27 3.35
C GLU A 53 4.01 -1.23 2.34
N LYS A 54 2.73 -1.04 2.02
CA LYS A 54 2.03 -1.83 0.99
C LYS A 54 2.62 -1.60 -0.40
N GLU A 55 2.94 -0.37 -0.74
CA GLU A 55 3.57 -0.02 -2.03
C GLU A 55 4.99 -0.63 -2.13
N ARG A 56 5.80 -0.55 -1.07
CA ARG A 56 7.12 -1.20 -1.00
C ARG A 56 7.04 -2.72 -1.19
N LYS A 57 6.13 -3.39 -0.47
CA LYS A 57 5.90 -4.84 -0.64
C LYS A 57 5.44 -5.19 -2.06
N ALA A 58 4.63 -4.33 -2.69
CA ALA A 58 4.20 -4.53 -4.08
C ALA A 58 5.38 -4.38 -5.06
N TYR A 59 6.25 -3.38 -4.83
CA TYR A 59 7.46 -3.16 -5.60
C TYR A 59 8.42 -4.36 -5.55
N GLU A 60 8.73 -4.87 -4.37
CA GLU A 60 9.58 -6.06 -4.20
C GLU A 60 9.00 -7.29 -4.94
N LYS A 61 7.67 -7.47 -4.87
CA LYS A 61 6.98 -8.54 -5.60
C LYS A 61 7.09 -8.35 -7.11
N ASP A 62 6.99 -7.12 -7.60
CA ASP A 62 7.11 -6.82 -9.02
C ASP A 62 8.54 -7.04 -9.53
N GLN A 63 9.56 -6.68 -8.75
CA GLN A 63 10.97 -6.99 -9.06
C GLN A 63 11.20 -8.50 -9.18
N LYS A 64 10.76 -9.28 -8.19
CA LYS A 64 10.85 -10.75 -8.24
C LYS A 64 10.09 -11.35 -9.43
N ARG A 65 8.95 -10.77 -9.81
CA ARG A 65 8.18 -11.20 -10.99
C ARG A 65 8.91 -10.85 -12.28
N LEU A 66 9.53 -9.67 -12.36
CA LEU A 66 10.30 -9.23 -13.50
C LEU A 66 11.48 -10.19 -13.74
N GLU A 67 12.28 -10.45 -12.70
CA GLU A 67 13.41 -11.38 -12.76
C GLU A 67 12.98 -12.77 -13.27
N LYS A 68 11.93 -13.35 -12.68
CA LYS A 68 11.39 -14.65 -13.09
C LYS A 68 10.86 -14.65 -14.52
N ALA A 69 10.17 -13.58 -14.92
CA ALA A 69 9.61 -13.45 -16.27
C ALA A 69 10.73 -13.32 -17.32
N SER A 70 11.75 -12.51 -17.05
CA SER A 70 12.91 -12.33 -17.92
C SER A 70 13.69 -13.62 -18.08
N ALA A 71 14.01 -14.32 -16.98
CA ALA A 71 14.70 -15.60 -17.02
C ALA A 71 13.90 -16.70 -17.74
N LYS A 72 12.57 -16.65 -17.67
CA LYS A 72 11.69 -17.57 -18.41
C LYS A 72 11.69 -17.25 -19.90
N LEU A 73 11.60 -15.97 -20.28
CA LEU A 73 11.63 -15.53 -21.66
C LEU A 73 12.96 -15.90 -22.33
N GLU A 74 14.08 -15.67 -21.65
CA GLU A 74 15.41 -16.00 -22.16
C GLU A 74 15.55 -17.50 -22.45
N ARG A 75 15.16 -18.35 -21.48
CA ARG A 75 15.14 -19.81 -21.66
C ARG A 75 14.25 -20.23 -22.83
N TYR A 76 13.09 -19.60 -22.97
CA TYR A 76 12.16 -19.87 -24.06
C TYR A 76 12.76 -19.48 -25.43
N LYS A 77 13.35 -18.28 -25.54
CA LYS A 77 14.03 -17.81 -26.75
C LYS A 77 15.17 -18.74 -27.16
N ARG A 78 16.03 -19.12 -26.22
CA ARG A 78 17.15 -20.06 -26.48
C ARG A 78 16.66 -21.41 -27.01
N LYS A 79 15.60 -21.96 -26.42
CA LYS A 79 14.99 -23.22 -26.91
C LYS A 79 14.38 -23.06 -28.30
N PHE A 80 13.66 -21.97 -28.53
CA PHE A 80 13.07 -21.64 -29.82
C PHE A 80 14.15 -21.52 -30.91
N GLU A 81 15.19 -20.73 -30.68
CA GLU A 81 16.30 -20.56 -31.62
C GLU A 81 17.02 -21.88 -31.90
N SER A 82 17.26 -22.70 -30.87
CA SER A 82 17.90 -24.01 -31.06
C SER A 82 17.05 -24.97 -31.91
N GLU A 83 15.73 -24.99 -31.69
CA GLU A 83 14.82 -25.86 -32.46
C GLU A 83 14.63 -25.35 -33.89
N ASN A 84 14.56 -24.03 -34.06
CA ASN A 84 14.45 -23.39 -35.37
C ASN A 84 15.69 -23.65 -36.23
N LYS A 85 16.90 -23.48 -35.66
CA LYS A 85 18.18 -23.79 -36.34
C LYS A 85 18.30 -25.25 -36.75
N LYS A 86 17.68 -26.17 -36.00
CA LYS A 86 17.64 -27.61 -36.32
C LYS A 86 16.55 -27.99 -37.33
N GLY A 87 15.79 -27.02 -37.85
CA GLY A 87 14.67 -27.28 -38.76
C GLY A 87 13.51 -28.07 -38.13
N LYS A 88 13.41 -28.10 -36.80
CA LYS A 88 12.41 -28.92 -36.07
C LYS A 88 11.04 -28.26 -35.96
N LEU A 89 10.90 -27.02 -36.44
CA LEU A 89 9.69 -26.23 -36.29
C LEU A 89 9.05 -26.00 -37.66
N SER A 90 7.74 -26.21 -37.73
CA SER A 90 6.97 -25.79 -38.89
C SER A 90 6.82 -24.26 -38.92
N PRO A 91 6.52 -23.64 -40.07
CA PRO A 91 6.23 -22.20 -40.16
C PRO A 91 5.11 -21.75 -39.19
N ILE A 92 4.11 -22.62 -38.97
CA ILE A 92 3.00 -22.35 -38.04
C ILE A 92 3.51 -22.32 -36.60
N ASP A 93 4.40 -23.26 -36.23
CA ASP A 93 4.98 -23.28 -34.88
C ASP A 93 5.88 -22.07 -34.63
N ILE A 94 6.66 -21.67 -35.62
CA ILE A 94 7.48 -20.45 -35.57
C ILE A 94 6.60 -19.25 -35.24
N SER A 95 5.55 -19.03 -36.02
CA SER A 95 4.60 -17.92 -35.82
C SER A 95 3.95 -17.94 -34.43
N LYS A 96 3.51 -19.11 -33.95
CA LYS A 96 2.94 -19.26 -32.60
C LYS A 96 3.95 -18.89 -31.50
N ARG A 97 5.20 -19.36 -31.64
CA ARG A 97 6.26 -19.10 -30.65
C ARG A 97 6.69 -17.64 -30.63
N GLU A 98 6.80 -17.00 -31.80
CA GLU A 98 7.06 -15.56 -31.90
C GLU A 98 5.95 -14.73 -31.26
N SER A 99 4.68 -15.09 -31.49
CA SER A 99 3.53 -14.44 -30.83
C SER A 99 3.60 -14.57 -29.31
N ASN A 100 3.98 -15.74 -28.80
CA ASN A 100 4.18 -15.96 -27.37
C ASN A 100 5.34 -15.15 -26.79
N ILE A 101 6.47 -15.05 -27.51
CA ILE A 101 7.59 -14.18 -27.15
C ILE A 101 7.13 -12.73 -27.01
N LYS A 102 6.43 -12.19 -28.03
CA LYS A 102 5.90 -10.82 -28.02
C LYS A 102 4.94 -10.59 -26.84
N LYS A 103 4.12 -11.57 -26.48
CA LYS A 103 3.23 -11.48 -25.31
C LYS A 103 4.01 -11.40 -24.00
N GLN A 104 5.05 -12.21 -23.84
CA GLN A 104 5.92 -12.21 -22.65
C GLN A 104 6.71 -10.90 -22.54
N GLU A 105 7.25 -10.39 -23.64
CA GLU A 105 7.93 -9.08 -23.69
C GLU A 105 7.00 -7.93 -23.27
N LYS A 106 5.75 -7.94 -23.74
CA LYS A 106 4.73 -6.96 -23.30
C LYS A 106 4.45 -7.04 -21.79
N GLN A 107 4.46 -8.24 -21.20
CA GLN A 107 4.28 -8.40 -19.75
C GLN A 107 5.48 -7.86 -18.97
N ILE A 108 6.71 -8.18 -19.40
CA ILE A 108 7.96 -7.65 -18.84
C ILE A 108 7.95 -6.12 -18.87
N LYS A 109 7.64 -5.52 -20.03
CA LYS A 109 7.57 -4.05 -20.17
C LYS A 109 6.54 -3.39 -19.24
N LYS A 110 5.44 -4.08 -18.92
CA LYS A 110 4.47 -3.58 -17.93
C LYS A 110 5.03 -3.61 -16.51
N LEU A 111 5.78 -4.65 -16.14
CA LEU A 111 6.44 -4.75 -14.85
C LEU A 111 7.53 -3.67 -14.70
N GLU A 112 8.39 -3.51 -15.69
CA GLU A 112 9.41 -2.44 -15.73
C GLU A 112 8.80 -1.06 -15.53
N LYS A 113 7.69 -0.76 -16.23
CA LYS A 113 6.97 0.52 -16.06
C LYS A 113 6.43 0.72 -14.64
N ARG A 114 5.98 -0.35 -13.96
CA ARG A 114 5.46 -0.25 -12.58
C ARG A 114 6.60 0.01 -11.59
N ILE A 115 7.72 -0.69 -11.76
CA ILE A 115 8.95 -0.51 -10.98
C ILE A 115 9.47 0.92 -11.15
N ALA A 116 9.67 1.38 -12.40
CA ALA A 116 10.17 2.71 -12.69
C ALA A 116 9.29 3.85 -12.13
N ARG A 117 7.96 3.65 -12.08
CA ARG A 117 7.04 4.62 -11.45
C ARG A 117 7.20 4.68 -9.93
N TYR A 118 7.51 3.56 -9.29
CA TYR A 118 7.79 3.55 -7.86
C TYR A 118 9.15 4.24 -7.59
N ASP A 119 10.19 3.86 -8.33
CA ASP A 119 11.53 4.45 -8.19
C ASP A 119 11.51 5.97 -8.38
N LYS A 120 10.84 6.46 -9.44
CA LYS A 120 10.69 7.91 -9.69
C LYS A 120 9.96 8.64 -8.57
N ARG A 121 9.02 8.00 -7.86
CA ARG A 121 8.35 8.62 -6.70
C ARG A 121 9.28 8.70 -5.50
N GLN A 122 10.06 7.65 -5.24
CA GLN A 122 11.06 7.64 -4.16
C GLN A 122 12.19 8.64 -4.40
N GLU A 123 12.60 8.83 -5.65
CA GLU A 123 13.59 9.84 -6.00
C GLU A 123 13.08 11.26 -5.77
N LYS A 124 11.82 11.53 -6.11
CA LYS A 124 11.18 12.82 -5.83
C LYS A 124 11.07 13.11 -4.33
N SER A 125 10.59 12.15 -3.54
CA SER A 125 10.46 12.35 -2.08
C SER A 125 11.81 12.65 -1.44
N LYS A 126 12.88 11.93 -1.83
CA LYS A 126 14.24 12.21 -1.35
C LYS A 126 14.73 13.61 -1.71
N LYS A 127 14.42 14.08 -2.92
CA LYS A 127 14.81 15.43 -3.38
C LYS A 127 14.07 16.51 -2.59
N ASP A 128 12.78 16.33 -2.37
CA ASP A 128 11.96 17.28 -1.60
C ASP A 128 12.43 17.37 -0.14
N ASP A 129 12.80 16.24 0.49
CA ASP A 129 13.34 16.22 1.87
C ASP A 129 14.72 16.91 1.96
N SER A 130 15.57 16.76 0.94
CA SER A 130 16.89 17.42 0.90
C SER A 130 16.80 18.94 0.70
N HIS A 131 15.76 19.43 0.04
CA HIS A 131 15.58 20.86 -0.22
C HIS A 131 14.89 21.59 0.94
N ALA A 132 14.20 20.87 1.82
CA ALA A 132 13.60 21.40 3.05
C ALA A 132 14.60 21.55 4.22
N SER A 133 15.84 21.09 4.03
CA SER A 133 16.90 21.08 5.05
C SER A 133 17.98 22.16 4.85
N LEU A 134 17.75 23.13 3.95
CA LEU A 134 18.61 24.30 3.67
C LEU A 134 17.88 25.59 4.07
#